data_AF-A0A372DIQ1-F1
#
_entry.id   AF-A0A372DIQ1-F1
#
_cell.length_a   1.000
_cell.length_b   1.000
_cell.length_c   1.000
_cell.angle_alpha   90.00
_cell.angle_beta   90.00
_cell.angle_gamma   90.00
#
_symmetry.space_group_name_H-M   'P 1'
#
loop_
_entity.id
_entity.type
_entity.pdbx_description
1 polymer ?
#
loop_
_entity_poly.entity_id
_entity_poly.type
_entity_poly.pdbx_seq_one_letter_code
_entity_poly.pdbx_strand_id
1 'polypeptide(L)'
;MGEALRFCRERRELSLREAGLLADVDHAYIHRLETGQKESPSAEVLERLTRVLKPSDRDAEMLAYLLDHPCGDAALVRYVLENPSIPIETFEVAYGVRHRGATRPEPRVLIERAQRVIDADDG
;
A
#
# COMPACT_ATOMS: atom_id res chain seq x y z
N MET A 1 3.05 -1.61 -2.80
CA MET A 1 3.85 -1.46 -1.55
C MET A 1 4.44 -0.06 -1.39
N GLY A 2 5.29 0.41 -2.32
CA GLY A 2 6.03 1.68 -2.15
C GLY A 2 5.18 2.89 -1.74
N GLU A 3 4.05 3.08 -2.40
CA GLU A 3 3.13 4.18 -2.07
C GLU A 3 2.57 4.09 -0.63
N ALA A 4 2.31 2.88 -0.12
CA ALA A 4 1.83 2.69 1.23
C ALA A 4 2.89 3.03 2.29
N LEU A 5 4.15 2.63 2.05
CA LEU A 5 5.27 3.01 2.92
C LEU A 5 5.45 4.53 2.94
N ARG A 6 5.41 5.15 1.76
CA ARG A 6 5.52 6.60 1.61
C ARG A 6 4.41 7.33 2.37
N PHE A 7 3.17 6.90 2.20
CA PHE A 7 2.02 7.48 2.89
C PHE A 7 2.15 7.36 4.41
N CYS A 8 2.56 6.20 4.94
CA CYS A 8 2.78 6.02 6.36
C CYS A 8 3.90 6.93 6.89
N ARG A 9 4.99 7.09 6.14
CA ARG A 9 6.08 8.02 6.47
C ARG A 9 5.62 9.47 6.50
N GLU A 10 4.89 9.91 5.48
CA GLU A 10 4.35 11.27 5.38
C GLU A 10 3.37 11.56 6.52
N ARG A 11 2.53 10.60 6.92
CA ARG A 11 1.63 10.72 8.08
C ARG A 11 2.33 10.87 9.43
N ARG A 12 3.57 10.37 9.52
CA ARG A 12 4.43 10.53 10.70
C ARG A 12 5.28 11.79 10.63
N GLU A 13 5.15 12.58 9.55
CA GLU A 13 5.93 13.77 9.26
C GLU A 13 7.45 13.50 9.23
N LEU A 14 7.84 12.25 8.92
CA LEU A 14 9.24 11.85 8.88
C LEU A 14 9.84 12.11 7.50
N SER A 15 11.02 12.72 7.46
CA SER A 15 11.85 12.71 6.27
C SER A 15 12.40 11.31 5.99
N LEU A 16 12.88 11.07 4.77
CA LEU A 16 13.58 9.83 4.41
C LEU A 16 14.80 9.57 5.33
N ARG A 17 15.50 10.62 5.73
CA ARG A 17 16.68 10.53 6.61
C ARG A 17 16.29 10.13 8.03
N GLU A 18 15.26 10.74 8.59
CA GLU A 18 14.77 10.39 9.93
C GLU A 18 14.20 8.99 9.97
N ALA A 19 13.39 8.61 8.98
CA ALA A 19 12.86 7.25 8.87
C ALA A 19 14.00 6.22 8.77
N GLY A 20 15.03 6.51 7.96
CA GLY A 20 16.19 5.64 7.82
C GLY A 20 16.99 5.50 9.12
N LEU A 21 17.25 6.62 9.81
CA LEU A 21 17.95 6.61 11.10
C LEU A 21 17.18 5.81 12.16
N LEU A 22 15.86 6.02 12.27
CA LEU A 22 15.02 5.36 13.26
C LEU A 22 14.84 3.86 12.99
N ALA A 23 14.78 3.47 11.72
CA ALA A 23 14.60 2.08 11.31
C ALA A 23 15.92 1.31 11.16
N ASP A 24 17.07 2.00 11.29
CA ASP A 24 18.38 1.46 10.94
C ASP A 24 18.41 0.92 9.49
N VAL A 25 17.86 1.70 8.57
CA VAL A 25 17.75 1.37 7.13
C VAL A 25 18.29 2.54 6.32
N ASP A 26 19.06 2.25 5.26
CA ASP A 26 19.58 3.28 4.37
C ASP A 26 18.44 4.09 3.71
N HIS A 27 18.47 5.42 3.86
CA HIS A 27 17.44 6.32 3.33
C HIS A 27 17.30 6.26 1.80
N ALA A 28 18.37 5.96 1.06
CA ALA A 28 18.30 5.76 -0.39
C ALA A 28 17.64 4.42 -0.73
N TYR A 29 17.74 3.42 0.15
CA TYR A 29 16.95 2.20 0.03
C TYR A 29 15.46 2.45 0.27
N ILE A 30 15.09 3.21 1.32
CA ILE A 30 13.69 3.62 1.56
C ILE A 30 13.13 4.36 0.33
N HIS A 31 13.88 5.31 -0.22
CA HIS A 31 13.48 6.01 -1.45
C HIS A 31 13.22 5.06 -2.63
N ARG A 32 14.07 4.03 -2.82
CA ARG A 32 13.87 3.03 -3.89
C ARG A 32 12.63 2.17 -3.66
N LEU A 33 12.34 1.82 -2.41
CA LEU A 33 11.11 1.11 -2.04
C LEU A 33 9.87 1.97 -2.35
N GLU A 34 9.88 3.24 -1.94
CA GLU A 34 8.77 4.17 -2.14
C GLU A 34 8.50 4.46 -3.62
N THR A 35 9.55 4.53 -4.44
CA THR A 35 9.45 4.79 -5.89
C THR A 35 9.24 3.53 -6.74
N GLY A 36 9.23 2.35 -6.13
CA GLY A 36 9.10 1.07 -6.84
C GLY A 36 10.32 0.72 -7.70
N GLN A 37 11.47 1.37 -7.49
CA GLN A 37 12.68 1.18 -8.30
C GLN A 37 13.52 -0.04 -7.91
N LYS A 38 13.18 -0.76 -6.83
CA LYS A 38 13.81 -2.05 -6.49
C LYS A 38 12.95 -2.85 -5.51
N GLU A 39 12.96 -4.17 -5.74
CA GLU A 39 12.59 -5.33 -4.90
C GLU A 39 11.85 -5.10 -3.57
N SER A 40 10.85 -5.97 -3.34
CA SER A 40 10.19 -6.13 -2.04
C SER A 40 11.23 -6.20 -0.90
N PRO A 41 11.03 -5.44 0.20
CA PRO A 41 11.94 -5.50 1.33
C PRO A 41 11.94 -6.91 1.94
N SER A 42 13.03 -7.29 2.60
CA SER A 42 13.00 -8.47 3.45
C SER A 42 11.99 -8.28 4.59
N ALA A 43 11.47 -9.38 5.13
CA ALA A 43 10.54 -9.33 6.26
C ALA A 43 11.11 -8.52 7.44
N GLU A 44 12.41 -8.67 7.72
CA GLU A 44 13.11 -7.92 8.77
C GLU A 44 13.16 -6.41 8.50
N VAL A 45 13.39 -5.99 7.25
CA VAL A 45 13.35 -4.56 6.89
C VAL A 45 11.93 -4.02 7.03
N LEU A 46 10.92 -4.78 6.60
CA LEU A 46 9.52 -4.37 6.72
C LEU A 46 9.12 -4.25 8.21
N GLU A 47 9.54 -5.17 9.07
CA GLU A 47 9.31 -5.11 10.51
C GLU A 47 9.93 -3.85 11.13
N ARG A 48 11.19 -3.54 10.79
CA ARG A 48 11.87 -2.33 11.28
C ARG A 48 11.17 -1.06 10.82
N LEU A 49 10.78 -0.99 9.55
CA LEU A 49 10.04 0.16 9.01
C LEU A 49 8.67 0.31 9.68
N THR A 50 7.88 -0.76 9.77
CA THR A 50 6.54 -0.72 10.39
C THR A 50 6.60 -0.32 11.87
N ARG A 51 7.62 -0.75 12.62
CA ARG A 51 7.84 -0.33 14.01
C ARG A 51 8.03 1.18 14.17
N VAL A 52 8.70 1.82 13.22
CA VAL A 52 8.96 3.27 13.22
C VAL A 52 7.77 4.05 12.68
N LEU A 53 7.20 3.57 11.57
CA LEU A 53 6.10 4.21 10.87
C LEU A 53 4.77 4.08 11.62
N LYS A 54 4.63 3.08 12.49
CA LYS A 54 3.42 2.82 13.31
C LYS A 54 2.14 2.94 12.48
N PRO A 55 2.00 2.17 11.38
CA PRO A 55 0.76 2.11 10.62
C PRO A 55 -0.41 1.71 11.52
N SER A 56 -1.63 2.06 11.14
CA SER A 56 -2.82 1.45 11.75
C SER A 56 -2.85 -0.05 11.45
N ASP A 57 -3.60 -0.84 12.22
CA ASP A 57 -3.71 -2.29 11.98
C ASP A 57 -4.14 -2.59 10.53
N ARG A 58 -5.10 -1.80 10.01
CA ARG A 58 -5.55 -1.85 8.60
C ARG A 58 -4.42 -1.53 7.62
N ASP A 59 -3.63 -0.49 7.87
CA ASP A 59 -2.54 -0.12 6.95
C ASP A 59 -1.39 -1.12 7.03
N ALA A 60 -1.17 -1.76 8.18
CA ALA A 60 -0.20 -2.85 8.35
C ALA A 60 -0.63 -4.09 7.57
N GLU A 61 -1.91 -4.45 7.64
CA GLU A 61 -2.51 -5.52 6.84
C GLU A 61 -2.38 -5.22 5.34
N MET A 62 -2.66 -3.99 4.93
CA MET A 62 -2.44 -3.55 3.54
C MET A 62 -0.97 -3.67 3.11
N LEU A 63 -0.02 -3.28 3.96
CA LEU A 63 1.40 -3.46 3.68
C LEU A 63 1.73 -4.95 3.50
N ALA A 64 1.28 -5.82 4.39
CA ALA A 64 1.50 -7.27 4.25
C ALA A 64 0.93 -7.81 2.93
N TYR A 65 -0.32 -7.47 2.60
CA TYR A 65 -0.95 -7.86 1.33
C TYR A 65 -0.15 -7.38 0.10
N LEU A 66 0.33 -6.13 0.13
CA LEU A 66 1.12 -5.54 -0.95
C LEU A 66 2.53 -6.14 -1.10
N LEU A 67 3.04 -6.82 -0.06
CA LEU A 67 4.33 -7.51 -0.11
C LEU A 67 4.20 -8.77 -0.98
N ASP A 68 3.11 -9.51 -0.78
CA ASP A 68 2.78 -10.73 -1.52
C ASP A 68 2.24 -10.43 -2.92
N HIS A 69 1.72 -9.22 -3.14
CA HIS A 69 1.17 -8.75 -4.42
C HIS A 69 1.93 -7.52 -4.94
N PRO A 70 3.20 -7.67 -5.38
CA PRO A 70 4.08 -6.53 -5.69
C PRO A 70 3.69 -5.75 -6.96
N CYS A 71 2.77 -6.28 -7.78
CA CYS A 71 2.26 -5.61 -8.97
C CYS A 71 0.90 -4.95 -8.70
N GLY A 72 0.80 -3.63 -8.88
CA GLY A 72 -0.48 -2.94 -8.73
C GLY A 72 -0.42 -1.43 -8.90
N ASP A 73 -1.53 -0.76 -8.59
CA ASP A 73 -1.66 0.70 -8.78
C ASP A 73 -1.14 1.44 -7.56
N ALA A 74 -0.24 2.40 -7.76
CA ALA A 74 0.04 3.37 -6.71
C ALA A 74 -1.19 4.25 -6.44
N ALA A 75 -1.96 4.62 -7.48
CA ALA A 75 -3.11 5.51 -7.33
C ALA A 75 -4.24 4.86 -6.50
N LEU A 76 -4.50 3.57 -6.70
CA LEU A 76 -5.46 2.80 -5.91
C LEU A 76 -5.02 2.69 -4.45
N VAL A 77 -3.75 2.35 -4.22
CA VAL A 77 -3.19 2.26 -2.85
C VAL A 77 -3.34 3.59 -2.13
N ARG A 78 -2.92 4.69 -2.77
CA ARG A 78 -3.08 6.05 -2.21
C ARG A 78 -4.54 6.36 -1.89
N TYR A 79 -5.44 6.11 -2.84
CA TYR A 79 -6.86 6.39 -2.66
C TYR A 79 -7.46 5.66 -1.46
N VAL A 80 -7.15 4.38 -1.28
CA VAL A 80 -7.70 3.60 -0.15
C VAL A 80 -7.09 4.02 1.20
N LEU A 81 -5.81 4.39 1.21
CA LEU A 81 -5.14 4.90 2.40
C LEU A 81 -5.70 6.26 2.85
N GLU A 82 -6.10 7.12 1.90
CA GLU A 82 -6.77 8.40 2.18
C GLU A 82 -8.24 8.24 2.60
N ASN A 83 -8.86 7.09 2.30
CA ASN A 83 -10.26 6.80 2.61
C ASN A 83 -10.37 5.61 3.58
N PRO A 84 -10.15 5.81 4.90
CA PRO A 84 -10.09 4.74 5.89
C PRO A 84 -11.42 4.00 6.09
N SER A 85 -12.54 4.55 5.62
CA SER A 85 -13.84 3.87 5.63
C SER A 85 -13.96 2.73 4.61
N ILE A 86 -13.03 2.63 3.65
CA ILE A 86 -13.00 1.53 2.69
C ILE A 86 -12.41 0.29 3.38
N PRO A 87 -13.16 -0.83 3.47
CA PRO A 87 -12.65 -2.07 4.04
C PRO A 87 -11.41 -2.60 3.29
N ILE A 88 -10.55 -3.32 3.99
CA ILE A 88 -9.35 -3.92 3.38
C ILE A 88 -9.75 -4.95 2.31
N GLU A 89 -10.79 -5.75 2.55
CA GLU A 89 -11.33 -6.75 1.62
C GLU A 89 -11.74 -6.12 0.29
N THR A 90 -12.43 -4.96 0.31
CA THR A 90 -12.79 -4.22 -0.91
C THR A 90 -11.54 -3.80 -1.69
N PHE A 91 -10.47 -3.42 -1.00
CA PHE A 91 -9.19 -3.12 -1.63
C PHE A 91 -8.54 -4.36 -2.24
N GLU A 92 -8.51 -5.48 -1.54
CA GLU A 92 -7.91 -6.73 -2.05
C GLU A 92 -8.60 -7.19 -3.33
N VAL A 93 -9.94 -7.16 -3.36
CA VAL A 93 -10.72 -7.45 -4.56
C VAL A 93 -10.34 -6.48 -5.67
N ALA A 94 -10.37 -5.17 -5.42
CA ALA A 94 -10.04 -4.16 -6.43
C ALA A 94 -8.60 -4.26 -6.96
N TYR A 95 -7.65 -4.59 -6.08
CA TYR A 95 -6.23 -4.71 -6.39
C TYR A 95 -5.91 -5.99 -7.18
N GLY A 96 -6.57 -7.10 -6.84
CA GLY A 96 -6.43 -8.40 -7.50
C GLY A 96 -6.99 -8.45 -8.92
N VAL A 97 -7.88 -7.52 -9.31
CA VAL A 97 -8.42 -7.46 -10.67
C VAL A 97 -7.32 -7.16 -11.69
N ARG A 98 -6.98 -8.17 -12.51
CA ARG A 98 -6.14 -7.99 -13.69
C ARG A 98 -6.91 -7.29 -14.80
N HIS A 99 -6.57 -6.04 -15.04
CA HIS A 99 -7.16 -5.23 -16.10
C HIS A 99 -6.59 -5.63 -17.47
N ARG A 100 -7.42 -6.23 -18.33
CA ARG A 100 -7.05 -6.58 -19.72
C ARG A 100 -7.52 -5.50 -20.71
N GLY A 101 -7.16 -4.24 -20.45
CA GLY A 101 -7.49 -3.10 -21.31
C GLY A 101 -6.36 -2.07 -21.32
N ALA A 102 -6.30 -1.24 -22.36
CA ALA A 102 -5.22 -0.25 -22.54
C ALA A 102 -5.20 0.87 -21.48
N THR A 103 -6.33 1.11 -20.80
CA THR A 103 -6.47 2.17 -19.79
C THR A 103 -7.00 1.58 -18.50
N ARG A 104 -6.27 1.82 -17.41
CA ARG A 104 -6.73 1.47 -16.06
C ARG A 104 -7.80 2.47 -15.60
N PRO A 105 -8.95 2.02 -15.08
CA PRO A 105 -9.96 2.92 -14.51
C PRO A 105 -9.44 3.69 -13.30
N GLU A 106 -10.07 4.84 -13.03
CA GLU A 106 -9.89 5.64 -11.81
C GLU A 106 -10.07 4.79 -10.53
N PRO A 107 -9.28 4.99 -9.47
CA PRO A 107 -9.36 4.24 -8.21
C PRO A 107 -10.77 4.11 -7.63
N ARG A 108 -11.55 5.21 -7.63
CA ARG A 108 -12.94 5.22 -7.16
C ARG A 108 -13.80 4.19 -7.88
N VAL A 109 -13.65 4.09 -9.20
CA VAL A 109 -14.41 3.16 -10.04
C VAL A 109 -14.01 1.71 -9.74
N LEU A 110 -12.74 1.46 -9.42
CA LEU A 110 -12.27 0.14 -9.02
C LEU A 110 -12.89 -0.31 -7.71
N ILE A 111 -12.95 0.59 -6.71
CA ILE A 111 -13.58 0.32 -5.42
C ILE A 111 -15.09 0.10 -5.56
N GLU A 112 -15.80 0.94 -6.33
CA GLU A 112 -17.23 0.75 -6.59
C GLU A 112 -17.52 -0.61 -7.26
N ARG A 113 -16.65 -1.06 -8.16
CA ARG A 113 -16.77 -2.37 -8.80
C ARG A 113 -16.51 -3.51 -7.83
N ALA A 114 -15.46 -3.41 -7.01
CA ALA A 114 -15.14 -4.41 -6.00
C ALA A 114 -16.29 -4.56 -4.99
N GLN A 115 -16.87 -3.45 -4.53
CA GLN A 115 -18.01 -3.49 -3.62
C GLN A 115 -19.20 -4.24 -4.21
N ARG A 116 -19.54 -3.98 -5.48
CA ARG A 116 -20.64 -4.71 -6.16
C ARG A 116 -20.39 -6.20 -6.29
N VAL A 117 -19.13 -6.63 -6.41
CA VAL A 117 -18.78 -8.05 -6.46
C VAL A 117 -19.01 -8.68 -5.10
N ILE A 118 -18.53 -8.05 -4.03
CA ILE A 118 -18.74 -8.51 -2.65
C ILE A 118 -20.23 -8.58 -2.33
N ASP A 119 -20.99 -7.51 -2.59
CA ASP A 119 -22.43 -7.44 -2.32
C ASP A 119 -23.23 -8.52 -3.09
N ALA A 120 -22.72 -8.99 -4.25
CA ALA A 120 -23.36 -10.02 -5.05
C ALA A 120 -23.03 -11.45 -4.59
N ASP A 121 -21.87 -11.65 -3.94
CA ASP A 121 -21.48 -12.94 -3.37
C ASP A 121 -22.13 -13.19 -1.99
N ASP A 122 -22.55 -12.13 -1.28
CA ASP A 122 -23.21 -12.18 0.02
C ASP A 122 -24.76 -12.33 -0.03
N GLY A 123 -25.37 -12.32 -1.23
CA GLY A 123 -26.83 -12.32 -1.44
C GLY A 123 -27.39 -13.64 -1.97
#